data_AF-A0A813JLZ2-F1
#
_entry.id   AF-A0A813JLZ2-F1
#
_cell.length_a   1.000
_cell.length_b   1.000
_cell.length_c   1.000
_cell.angle_alpha   90.00
_cell.angle_beta   90.00
_cell.angle_gamma   90.00
#
_symmetry.space_group_name_H-M   'P 1'
#
loop_
_entity.id
_entity.type
_entity.pdbx_description
1 polymer ?
#
loop_
_entity_poly.entity_id
_entity_poly.type
_entity_poly.pdbx_seq_one_letter_code
_entity_poly.pdbx_strand_id
1 'polypeptide(L)'
;MAATLVRDAFGKAGNDLYALLGVGKDAEPSQIRRGYHRSALKLHPDKNPGDSAATLKFQALGAVHRILSDATRRKEYDRTGRCPEEDESEGHFGEDRWREYFSKAFHTVTCDSINTFAEHYVGSEEERQDVLGAYTKGGGDLGAVLDSVLLCTEADAPRFEAIVEAAIAASEVPRLPRLARSAGNSRTAKKRKCKADGEAAQAEKARAALGQRAIGGDLGDLAAAIQARKQAREAAAGEGGFLAQLEQKYAATSCRARTSGKDVKKRPAVAR
;
A
#
# COMPACT_ATOMS: atom_id res chain seq x y z
N MET A 1 -1.05 -26.75 -0.81
CA MET A 1 -1.45 -28.19 -0.79
C MET A 1 -1.72 -28.81 0.59
N ALA A 2 -0.90 -28.59 1.62
CA ALA A 2 -1.11 -29.22 2.94
C ALA A 2 -2.45 -28.83 3.62
N ALA A 3 -2.83 -27.55 3.54
CA ALA A 3 -4.07 -27.04 4.13
C ALA A 3 -5.33 -27.60 3.45
N THR A 4 -5.28 -27.84 2.14
CA THR A 4 -6.38 -28.44 1.38
C THR A 4 -6.50 -29.92 1.70
N LEU A 5 -5.40 -30.67 1.72
CA LEU A 5 -5.39 -32.09 2.11
C LEU A 5 -5.95 -32.33 3.51
N VAL A 6 -5.59 -31.49 4.49
CA VAL A 6 -6.10 -31.61 5.87
C VAL A 6 -7.60 -31.31 5.94
N ARG A 7 -8.08 -30.32 5.19
CA ARG A 7 -9.50 -29.97 5.12
C ARG A 7 -10.32 -31.06 4.41
N ASP A 8 -9.81 -31.63 3.33
CA ASP A 8 -10.49 -32.68 2.57
C ASP A 8 -10.54 -33.99 3.38
N ALA A 9 -9.52 -34.27 4.20
CA ALA A 9 -9.44 -35.47 5.03
C ALA A 9 -10.27 -35.43 6.32
N PHE A 10 -10.33 -34.28 6.98
CA PHE A 10 -10.91 -34.13 8.32
C PHE A 10 -12.05 -33.10 8.41
N GLY A 11 -12.41 -32.44 7.30
CA GLY A 11 -13.48 -31.44 7.27
C GLY A 11 -13.21 -30.26 8.21
N LYS A 12 -14.23 -29.83 8.96
CA LYS A 12 -14.14 -28.72 9.93
C LYS A 12 -13.16 -29.00 11.08
N ALA A 13 -12.89 -30.26 11.39
CA ALA A 13 -11.90 -30.66 12.40
C ALA A 13 -10.45 -30.43 11.91
N GLY A 14 -10.23 -30.22 10.61
CA GLY A 14 -8.93 -29.90 10.02
C GLY A 14 -8.36 -28.53 10.39
N ASN A 15 -9.11 -27.71 11.13
CA ASN A 15 -8.67 -26.38 11.57
C ASN A 15 -7.74 -26.44 12.79
N ASP A 16 -7.81 -27.51 13.60
CA ASP A 16 -6.96 -27.69 14.79
C ASP A 16 -6.00 -28.87 14.59
N LEU A 17 -4.75 -28.54 14.25
CA LEU A 17 -3.69 -29.52 13.99
C LEU A 17 -3.34 -30.35 15.25
N TYR A 18 -3.49 -29.78 16.44
CA TYR A 18 -3.20 -30.46 17.71
C TYR A 18 -4.28 -31.50 18.03
N ALA A 19 -5.55 -31.15 17.77
CA ALA A 19 -6.68 -32.06 17.93
C ALA A 19 -6.56 -33.30 17.02
N LEU A 20 -6.03 -33.15 15.79
CA LEU A 20 -5.81 -34.27 14.86
C LEU A 20 -4.79 -35.29 15.39
N LEU A 21 -3.76 -34.84 16.10
CA LEU A 21 -2.79 -35.71 16.77
C LEU A 21 -3.26 -36.20 18.14
N GLY A 22 -4.37 -35.65 18.66
CA GLY A 22 -4.90 -35.92 19.99
C GLY A 22 -3.93 -35.47 21.09
N VAL A 23 -3.30 -34.31 20.90
CA VAL A 23 -2.38 -33.67 21.84
C VAL A 23 -2.87 -32.25 22.16
N GLY A 24 -2.45 -31.70 23.31
CA GLY A 24 -2.75 -30.31 23.66
C GLY A 24 -1.89 -29.30 22.87
N LYS A 25 -2.30 -28.03 22.85
CA LYS A 25 -1.53 -26.94 22.22
C LYS A 25 -0.14 -26.76 22.86
N ASP A 26 -0.04 -27.04 24.15
CA ASP A 26 1.21 -26.98 24.93
C ASP A 26 2.07 -28.24 24.83
N ALA A 27 1.78 -29.14 23.87
CA ALA A 27 2.49 -30.41 23.75
C ALA A 27 3.99 -30.23 23.44
N GLU A 28 4.82 -30.99 24.14
CA GLU A 28 6.27 -31.05 23.90
C GLU A 28 6.56 -31.82 22.59
N PRO A 29 7.65 -31.56 21.86
CA PRO A 29 7.96 -32.26 20.62
C PRO A 29 7.91 -33.79 20.72
N SER A 30 8.32 -34.37 21.85
CA SER A 30 8.19 -35.82 22.07
C SER A 30 6.73 -36.31 22.12
N GLN A 31 5.80 -35.48 22.60
CA GLN A 31 4.38 -35.79 22.66
C GLN A 31 3.73 -35.70 21.27
N ILE A 32 4.14 -34.73 20.45
CA ILE A 32 3.71 -34.58 19.05
C ILE A 32 4.13 -35.80 18.24
N ARG A 33 5.39 -36.24 18.37
CA ARG A 33 5.91 -37.43 17.70
C ARG A 33 5.17 -38.70 18.12
N ARG A 34 4.88 -38.86 19.42
CA ARG A 34 4.09 -39.98 19.94
C ARG A 34 2.63 -39.95 19.46
N GLY A 35 2.01 -38.77 19.44
CA GLY A 35 0.66 -38.57 18.92
C GLY A 35 0.56 -38.96 17.44
N TYR A 36 1.55 -38.54 16.64
CA TYR A 36 1.65 -38.91 15.23
C TYR A 36 1.78 -40.42 15.04
N HIS A 37 2.71 -41.09 15.73
CA HIS A 37 2.86 -42.54 15.61
C HIS A 37 1.58 -43.30 15.96
N ARG A 38 0.87 -42.88 17.02
CA ARG A 38 -0.40 -43.48 17.42
C ARG A 38 -1.50 -43.31 16.37
N SER A 39 -1.61 -42.13 15.78
CA SER A 39 -2.62 -41.84 14.75
C SER A 39 -2.26 -42.47 13.39
N ALA A 40 -0.97 -42.49 13.03
CA ALA A 40 -0.44 -43.13 11.84
C ALA A 40 -0.68 -44.64 11.85
N LEU A 41 -0.50 -45.32 12.99
CA LEU A 41 -0.78 -46.76 13.12
C LEU A 41 -2.27 -47.09 12.94
N LYS A 42 -3.18 -46.19 13.35
CA LYS A 42 -4.63 -46.39 13.17
C LYS A 42 -5.04 -46.25 11.70
N LEU A 43 -4.40 -45.35 10.97
CA LEU A 43 -4.74 -44.98 9.60
C LEU A 43 -3.77 -45.57 8.55
N HIS A 44 -2.92 -46.52 8.95
CA HIS A 44 -1.94 -47.12 8.06
C HIS A 44 -2.64 -47.95 6.96
N PRO A 45 -2.22 -47.86 5.68
CA PRO A 45 -2.84 -48.58 4.57
C PRO A 45 -2.76 -50.11 4.71
N ASP A 46 -1.73 -50.63 5.36
CA ASP A 46 -1.59 -52.07 5.65
C ASP A 46 -2.68 -52.60 6.62
N LYS A 47 -3.11 -51.77 7.56
CA LYS A 47 -4.17 -52.13 8.53
C LYS A 47 -5.57 -51.81 8.02
N ASN A 48 -5.69 -50.99 6.97
CA ASN A 48 -6.93 -50.59 6.34
C ASN A 48 -6.85 -50.81 4.81
N PRO A 49 -6.66 -52.06 4.35
CA PRO A 49 -6.54 -52.34 2.93
C PRO A 49 -7.84 -51.98 2.19
N GLY A 50 -7.73 -51.21 1.10
CA GLY A 50 -8.86 -50.82 0.26
C GLY A 50 -9.62 -49.56 0.70
N ASP A 51 -9.24 -48.91 1.81
CA ASP A 51 -9.86 -47.65 2.24
C ASP A 51 -9.07 -46.43 1.69
N SER A 52 -9.62 -45.81 0.64
CA SER A 52 -9.07 -44.58 0.06
C SER A 52 -9.13 -43.39 1.02
N ALA A 53 -10.10 -43.36 1.95
CA ALA A 53 -10.23 -42.32 2.95
C ALA A 53 -9.15 -42.45 4.04
N ALA A 54 -8.79 -43.68 4.43
CA ALA A 54 -7.67 -43.91 5.36
C ALA A 54 -6.34 -43.43 4.75
N THR A 55 -6.13 -43.69 3.46
CA THR A 55 -4.94 -43.24 2.72
C THR A 55 -4.83 -41.71 2.69
N LEU A 56 -5.94 -41.02 2.40
CA LEU A 56 -5.99 -39.56 2.36
C LEU A 56 -5.78 -38.94 3.76
N LYS A 57 -6.37 -39.54 4.81
CA LYS A 57 -6.15 -39.14 6.21
C LYS A 57 -4.70 -39.38 6.67
N PHE A 58 -4.06 -40.45 6.21
CA PHE A 58 -2.65 -40.72 6.50
C PHE A 58 -1.73 -39.66 5.87
N GLN A 59 -1.97 -39.30 4.61
CA GLN A 59 -1.24 -38.21 3.94
C GLN A 59 -1.43 -36.87 4.66
N ALA A 60 -2.66 -36.55 5.06
CA ALA A 60 -2.96 -35.37 5.85
C ALA A 60 -2.23 -35.36 7.21
N LEU A 61 -2.16 -36.50 7.92
CA LEU A 61 -1.38 -36.61 9.17
C LEU A 61 0.11 -36.37 8.95
N GLY A 62 0.67 -36.85 7.84
CA GLY A 62 2.07 -36.58 7.49
C GLY A 62 2.35 -35.10 7.28
N ALA A 63 1.41 -34.35 6.68
CA ALA A 63 1.49 -32.90 6.56
C ALA A 63 1.37 -32.20 7.92
N VAL A 64 0.43 -32.62 8.77
CA VAL A 64 0.25 -32.08 10.13
C VAL A 64 1.53 -32.24 10.96
N HIS A 65 2.15 -33.42 10.94
CA HIS A 65 3.38 -33.68 11.69
C HIS A 65 4.55 -32.83 11.17
N ARG A 66 4.70 -32.64 9.85
CA ARG A 66 5.76 -31.78 9.29
C ARG A 66 5.65 -30.33 9.76
N ILE A 67 4.42 -29.82 9.96
CA ILE A 67 4.20 -28.45 10.47
C ILE A 67 4.48 -28.36 11.97
N LEU A 68 3.98 -29.32 12.75
CA LEU A 68 4.10 -29.27 14.21
C LEU A 68 5.47 -29.72 14.75
N SER A 69 6.26 -30.45 13.94
CA SER A 69 7.61 -30.89 14.32
C SER A 69 8.68 -29.82 14.14
N ASP A 70 8.51 -28.87 13.22
CA ASP A 70 9.42 -27.73 13.04
C ASP A 70 9.00 -26.58 13.96
N ALA A 71 9.92 -26.14 14.84
CA ALA A 71 9.66 -25.07 15.81
C ALA A 71 9.27 -23.73 15.15
N THR A 72 9.77 -23.45 13.95
CA THR A 72 9.47 -22.23 13.19
C THR A 72 8.06 -22.29 12.63
N ARG A 73 7.73 -23.38 11.94
CA ARG A 73 6.39 -23.61 11.34
C ARG A 73 5.31 -23.71 12.41
N ARG A 74 5.62 -24.32 13.56
CA ARG A 74 4.73 -24.36 14.73
C ARG A 74 4.40 -22.96 15.26
N LYS A 75 5.41 -22.09 15.42
CA LYS A 75 5.19 -20.70 15.86
C LYS A 75 4.33 -19.91 14.89
N GLU A 76 4.54 -20.08 13.58
CA GLU A 76 3.73 -19.44 12.56
C GLU A 76 2.27 -19.91 12.62
N TYR A 77 2.05 -21.22 12.79
CA TYR A 77 0.72 -21.79 13.01
C TYR A 77 0.06 -21.25 14.29
N ASP A 78 0.80 -21.18 15.40
CA ASP A 78 0.28 -20.68 16.68
C ASP A 78 -0.09 -19.19 16.60
N ARG A 79 0.65 -18.39 15.83
CA ARG A 79 0.39 -16.95 15.63
C ARG A 79 -0.80 -16.67 14.71
N THR A 80 -0.90 -17.42 13.61
CA THR A 80 -1.86 -17.12 12.53
C THR A 80 -3.10 -17.98 12.55
N GLY A 81 -3.07 -19.12 13.26
CA GLY A 81 -4.11 -20.14 13.21
C GLY A 81 -4.26 -20.80 11.83
N ARG A 82 -3.37 -20.48 10.88
CA ARG A 82 -3.41 -20.99 9.50
C ARG A 82 -2.30 -21.99 9.30
N CYS A 83 -2.64 -23.13 8.71
CA CYS A 83 -1.69 -24.15 8.26
C CYS A 83 -0.74 -23.51 7.23
N PRO A 84 0.57 -23.36 7.51
CA PRO A 84 1.51 -22.81 6.54
C PRO A 84 1.51 -23.73 5.32
N GLU A 85 1.25 -23.15 4.15
CA GLU A 85 1.19 -23.93 2.93
C GLU A 85 2.59 -24.44 2.59
N GLU A 86 2.72 -25.77 2.46
CA GLU A 86 3.82 -26.37 1.71
C GLU A 86 3.64 -25.97 0.25
N ASP A 87 4.03 -24.74 -0.08
CA ASP A 87 4.54 -24.46 -1.40
C ASP A 87 6.00 -24.93 -1.38
N GLU A 88 6.30 -25.90 -2.23
CA GLU A 88 7.65 -26.24 -2.67
C GLU A 88 8.25 -25.05 -3.40
N SER A 89 8.55 -23.99 -2.66
CA SER A 89 9.50 -22.99 -3.07
C SER A 89 10.72 -23.09 -2.18
N GLU A 90 11.46 -24.18 -2.39
CA GLU A 90 12.90 -24.21 -2.18
C GLU A 90 13.52 -23.14 -3.10
N GLY A 91 13.43 -21.86 -2.71
CA GLY A 91 13.99 -20.77 -3.50
C GLY A 91 13.35 -19.39 -3.30
N HIS A 92 12.11 -19.28 -2.78
CA HIS A 92 11.57 -17.98 -2.39
C HIS A 92 11.74 -17.79 -0.90
N PHE A 93 12.66 -16.90 -0.51
CA PHE A 93 12.55 -16.18 0.75
C PHE A 93 11.14 -15.56 0.80
N GLY A 94 10.18 -16.24 1.44
CA GLY A 94 8.79 -15.79 1.49
C GLY A 94 8.69 -14.37 2.09
N GLU A 95 7.70 -13.61 1.65
CA GLU A 95 7.45 -12.22 2.12
C GLU A 95 7.55 -12.09 3.64
N ASP A 96 7.09 -13.09 4.40
CA ASP A 96 7.13 -13.07 5.86
C ASP A 96 8.55 -13.08 6.45
N ARG A 97 9.50 -13.79 5.82
CA ARG A 97 10.91 -13.75 6.23
C ARG A 97 11.56 -12.42 5.90
N TRP A 98 11.24 -11.82 4.76
CA TRP A 98 11.70 -10.47 4.43
C TRP A 98 11.12 -9.43 5.37
N ARG A 99 9.84 -9.52 5.72
CA ARG A 99 9.19 -8.65 6.70
C ARG A 99 9.87 -8.74 8.06
N GLU A 100 10.17 -9.94 8.54
CA GLU A 100 10.89 -10.13 9.81
C GLU A 100 12.33 -9.60 9.74
N TYR A 101 13.04 -9.91 8.65
CA TYR A 101 14.40 -9.42 8.43
C TYR A 101 14.45 -7.90 8.40
N PHE A 102 13.62 -7.25 7.58
CA PHE A 102 13.61 -5.79 7.45
C PHE A 102 13.07 -5.09 8.70
N SER A 103 12.13 -5.69 9.43
CA SER A 103 11.67 -5.16 10.72
C SER A 103 12.75 -5.18 11.80
N LYS A 104 13.68 -6.15 11.75
CA LYS A 104 14.86 -6.18 12.65
C LYS A 104 16.01 -5.30 12.16
N ALA A 105 16.19 -5.20 10.85
CA ALA A 105 17.27 -4.43 10.24
C ALA A 105 17.02 -2.92 10.30
N PHE A 106 15.76 -2.48 10.26
CA PHE A 106 15.38 -1.07 10.25
C PHE A 106 14.52 -0.74 11.47
N HIS A 107 14.74 0.44 12.06
CA HIS A 107 13.90 0.90 13.15
C HIS A 107 12.45 1.10 12.68
N THR A 108 11.49 0.85 13.57
CA THR A 108 10.09 1.16 13.26
C THR A 108 9.93 2.68 13.16
N VAL A 109 9.46 3.15 12.01
CA VAL A 109 9.16 4.58 11.80
C VAL A 109 7.81 4.86 12.45
N THR A 110 7.82 5.56 13.58
CA THR A 110 6.64 6.05 14.28
C THR A 110 6.37 7.51 13.90
N CYS A 111 5.15 7.99 14.11
CA CYS A 111 4.83 9.41 13.92
C CYS A 111 5.77 10.32 14.74
N ASP A 112 6.12 9.91 15.96
CA ASP A 112 7.03 10.64 16.82
C ASP A 112 8.44 10.71 16.22
N SER A 113 8.93 9.62 15.62
CA SER A 113 10.23 9.62 14.94
C SER A 113 10.26 10.56 13.73
N ILE A 114 9.14 10.68 13.00
CA ILE A 114 9.00 11.59 11.86
C ILE A 114 9.00 13.04 12.33
N ASN A 115 8.26 13.36 13.39
CA ASN A 115 8.19 14.72 13.94
C ASN A 115 9.55 15.15 14.51
N THR A 116 10.22 14.25 15.25
CA THR A 116 11.57 14.49 15.79
C THR A 116 12.55 14.75 14.65
N PHE A 117 12.51 13.96 13.58
CA PHE A 117 13.33 14.20 12.39
C PHE A 117 13.04 15.56 11.76
N ALA A 118 11.76 15.94 11.64
CA ALA A 118 11.37 17.20 11.05
C ALA A 118 11.89 18.42 11.84
N GLU A 119 11.83 18.37 13.16
CA GLU A 119 12.36 19.43 14.04
C GLU A 119 13.87 19.57 13.93
N HIS A 120 14.60 18.47 13.77
CA HIS A 120 16.06 18.50 13.64
C HIS A 120 16.55 18.88 12.25
N TYR A 121 15.80 18.55 11.20
CA TYR A 121 16.18 18.85 9.82
C TYR A 121 15.95 20.32 9.46
N VAL A 122 14.79 20.88 9.81
CA VAL A 122 14.44 22.26 9.45
C VAL A 122 15.35 23.25 10.20
N GLY A 123 16.09 24.06 9.46
CA GLY A 123 17.07 25.03 9.96
C GLY A 123 18.46 24.46 10.22
N SER A 124 18.68 23.18 9.90
CA SER A 124 19.99 22.53 10.05
C SER A 124 20.96 22.86 8.92
N GLU A 125 22.25 22.57 9.16
CA GLU A 125 23.26 22.64 8.10
C GLU A 125 23.02 21.60 7.00
N GLU A 126 22.41 20.45 7.34
CA GLU A 126 22.05 19.42 6.35
C GLU A 126 21.03 19.96 5.35
N GLU A 127 19.99 20.65 5.83
CA GLU A 127 19.01 21.29 4.96
C GLU A 127 19.65 22.37 4.09
N ARG A 128 20.55 23.18 4.65
CA ARG A 128 21.32 24.17 3.88
C ARG A 128 22.08 23.50 2.74
N GLN A 129 22.78 22.40 3.01
CA GLN A 129 23.52 21.66 2.00
C GLN A 129 22.60 21.05 0.94
N ASP A 130 21.45 20.50 1.35
CA ASP A 130 20.46 19.94 0.43
C ASP A 130 19.86 21.03 -0.47
N VAL A 131 19.54 22.20 0.08
CA VAL A 131 19.05 23.37 -0.68
C VAL A 131 20.08 23.81 -1.71
N LEU A 132 21.37 23.90 -1.35
CA LEU A 132 22.44 24.27 -2.27
C LEU A 132 22.70 23.18 -3.33
N GLY A 133 22.63 21.91 -2.93
CA GLY A 133 22.72 20.77 -3.84
C GLY A 133 21.56 20.74 -4.85
N ALA A 134 20.33 21.03 -4.40
CA ALA A 134 19.18 21.14 -5.25
C ALA A 134 19.25 22.40 -6.14
N TYR A 135 19.79 23.51 -5.65
CA TYR A 135 19.98 24.74 -6.42
C TYR A 135 20.92 24.55 -7.60
N THR A 136 22.05 23.87 -7.38
CA THR A 136 23.03 23.57 -8.44
C THR A 136 22.47 22.59 -9.45
N LYS A 137 21.82 21.50 -9.01
CA LYS A 137 21.16 20.51 -9.89
C LYS A 137 20.00 21.11 -10.68
N GLY A 138 19.20 21.97 -10.04
CA GLY A 138 18.03 22.64 -10.62
C GLY A 138 18.35 23.85 -11.50
N GLY A 139 19.64 24.18 -11.70
CA GLY A 139 20.05 25.29 -12.55
C GLY A 139 19.59 26.65 -12.03
N GLY A 140 19.37 26.78 -10.72
CA GLY A 140 18.89 27.98 -10.05
C GLY A 140 17.39 28.21 -10.09
N ASP A 141 16.60 27.19 -10.42
CA ASP A 141 15.14 27.23 -10.28
C ASP A 141 14.73 26.87 -8.85
N LEU A 142 14.33 27.87 -8.07
CA LEU A 142 13.82 27.65 -6.70
C LEU A 142 12.61 26.71 -6.69
N GLY A 143 11.81 26.72 -7.76
CA GLY A 143 10.68 25.83 -7.87
C GLY A 143 11.08 24.36 -7.88
N ALA A 144 12.25 24.02 -8.44
CA ALA A 144 12.80 22.67 -8.44
C ALA A 144 13.48 22.32 -7.11
N VAL A 145 13.99 23.34 -6.40
CA VAL A 145 14.52 23.18 -5.03
C VAL A 145 13.39 22.79 -4.09
N LEU A 146 12.26 23.50 -4.13
CA LEU A 146 11.09 23.19 -3.30
C LEU A 146 10.55 21.77 -3.54
N ASP A 147 10.63 21.29 -4.78
CA ASP A 147 10.17 19.94 -5.15
C ASP A 147 11.17 18.83 -4.74
N SER A 148 12.43 19.18 -4.45
CA SER A 148 13.50 18.21 -4.18
C SER A 148 13.93 18.15 -2.72
N VAL A 149 13.77 19.23 -1.94
CA VAL A 149 14.20 19.30 -0.54
C VAL A 149 13.15 18.66 0.35
N LEU A 150 13.60 17.91 1.37
CA LEU A 150 12.71 17.20 2.28
C LEU A 150 11.88 18.17 3.13
N LEU A 151 10.67 17.76 3.51
CA LEU A 151 9.78 18.49 4.42
C LEU A 151 9.48 19.93 4.00
N CYS A 152 9.64 20.24 2.72
CA CYS A 152 9.41 21.54 2.16
C CYS A 152 7.92 21.81 1.94
N THR A 153 7.48 23.00 2.33
CA THR A 153 6.21 23.56 1.90
C THR A 153 6.43 24.78 1.00
N GLU A 154 5.41 25.16 0.23
CA GLU A 154 5.47 26.40 -0.57
C GLU A 154 5.70 27.66 0.29
N ALA A 155 5.49 27.60 1.61
CA ALA A 155 5.77 28.69 2.53
C ALA A 155 7.26 28.88 2.85
N ASP A 156 8.10 27.88 2.56
CA ASP A 156 9.55 27.88 2.85
C ASP A 156 10.39 28.56 1.75
N ALA A 157 9.77 28.91 0.62
CA ALA A 157 10.42 29.63 -0.48
C ALA A 157 11.30 30.82 -0.06
N PRO A 158 10.82 31.81 0.74
CA PRO A 158 11.64 32.94 1.15
C PRO A 158 12.85 32.53 2.01
N ARG A 159 12.73 31.46 2.79
CA ARG A 159 13.81 30.94 3.63
C ARG A 159 14.92 30.32 2.78
N PHE A 160 14.55 29.53 1.77
CA PHE A 160 15.49 28.95 0.83
C PHE A 160 16.15 30.00 -0.06
N GLU A 161 15.41 31.04 -0.47
CA GLU A 161 16.00 32.20 -1.16
C GLU A 161 17.07 32.86 -0.30
N ALA A 162 16.79 33.13 0.98
CA ALA A 162 17.76 33.72 1.89
C ALA A 162 19.02 32.84 2.07
N ILE A 163 18.85 31.52 2.17
CA ILE A 163 19.98 30.57 2.25
C ILE A 163 20.85 30.64 0.99
N VAL A 164 20.23 30.60 -0.20
CA VAL A 164 20.94 30.68 -1.47
C VAL A 164 21.62 32.03 -1.65
N GLU A 165 20.96 33.13 -1.30
CA GLU A 165 21.55 34.47 -1.37
C GLU A 165 22.74 34.63 -0.42
N ALA A 166 22.65 34.09 0.80
CA ALA A 166 23.77 34.06 1.73
C ALA A 166 24.95 33.24 1.18
N ALA A 167 24.69 32.09 0.56
CA ALA A 167 25.73 31.26 -0.05
C ALA A 167 26.36 31.90 -1.29
N ILE A 168 25.59 32.65 -2.10
CA ILE A 168 26.12 33.46 -3.20
C ILE A 168 27.00 34.59 -2.67
N ALA A 169 26.59 35.26 -1.60
CA ALA A 169 27.38 36.30 -0.95
C ALA A 169 28.70 35.76 -0.39
N ALA A 170 28.67 34.53 0.16
CA ALA A 170 29.85 33.79 0.59
C ALA A 170 30.69 33.20 -0.56
N SER A 171 30.27 33.36 -1.83
CA SER A 171 30.90 32.79 -3.02
C SER A 171 30.99 31.26 -3.04
N GLU A 172 30.12 30.55 -2.30
CA GLU A 172 30.06 29.08 -2.27
C GLU A 172 29.38 28.50 -3.51
N VAL A 173 28.37 29.21 -4.03
CA VAL A 173 27.64 28.82 -5.24
C VAL A 173 27.55 29.99 -6.24
N PRO A 174 27.68 29.75 -7.55
CA PRO A 174 27.55 30.80 -8.54
C PRO A 174 26.09 31.27 -8.67
N ARG A 175 25.88 32.56 -8.92
CA ARG A 175 24.54 33.10 -9.18
C ARG A 175 24.05 32.62 -10.55
N LEU A 176 23.05 31.73 -10.56
CA LEU A 176 22.51 31.15 -11.78
C LEU A 176 21.38 32.01 -12.40
N PRO A 177 21.24 32.06 -13.75
CA PRO A 177 20.30 32.97 -14.43
C PRO A 177 18.81 32.70 -14.19
N ARG A 178 18.43 31.55 -13.65
CA ARG A 178 17.03 31.21 -13.36
C ARG A 178 16.55 31.77 -12.02
N LEU A 179 17.47 32.04 -11.08
CA LEU A 179 17.14 32.61 -9.77
C LEU A 179 16.53 34.02 -9.93
N ALA A 180 17.02 34.80 -10.90
CA ALA A 180 16.45 36.12 -11.21
C ALA A 180 15.05 36.04 -11.84
N ARG A 181 14.68 34.90 -12.44
CA ARG A 181 13.38 34.68 -13.10
C ARG A 181 12.32 34.09 -12.17
N SER A 182 12.73 33.30 -11.17
CA SER A 182 11.83 32.69 -10.20
C SER A 182 11.18 33.72 -9.27
N ALA A 183 11.90 34.77 -8.88
CA ALA A 183 11.39 35.86 -8.02
C ALA A 183 10.18 36.64 -8.63
N GLY A 184 10.00 36.60 -9.96
CA GLY A 184 8.93 37.36 -10.64
C GLY A 184 7.62 36.59 -10.87
N ASN A 185 7.60 35.26 -10.70
CA ASN A 185 6.47 34.43 -11.15
C ASN A 185 5.47 34.09 -10.05
N SER A 186 4.90 35.11 -9.41
CA SER A 186 3.81 34.99 -8.41
C SER A 186 2.64 34.08 -8.86
N ARG A 187 2.32 34.04 -10.16
CA ARG A 187 1.30 33.15 -10.73
C ARG A 187 1.63 31.67 -10.57
N THR A 188 2.90 31.28 -10.73
CA THR A 188 3.32 29.89 -10.63
C THR A 188 3.28 29.44 -9.17
N ALA A 189 3.79 30.27 -8.25
CA ALA A 189 3.70 30.02 -6.81
C ALA A 189 2.23 29.93 -6.34
N LYS A 190 1.36 30.86 -6.77
CA LYS A 190 -0.07 30.82 -6.45
C LYS A 190 -0.76 29.56 -6.99
N LYS A 191 -0.39 29.11 -8.19
CA LYS A 191 -0.93 27.88 -8.79
C LYS A 191 -0.50 26.65 -8.00
N ARG A 192 0.75 26.59 -7.56
CA ARG A 192 1.26 25.48 -6.74
C ARG A 192 0.60 25.44 -5.37
N LYS A 193 0.51 26.58 -4.69
CA LYS A 193 -0.24 26.71 -3.43
C LYS A 193 -1.70 26.25 -3.57
N CYS A 194 -2.42 26.72 -4.59
CA CYS A 194 -3.81 26.30 -4.83
C CYS A 194 -3.94 24.79 -5.09
N LYS A 195 -2.95 24.18 -5.76
CA LYS A 195 -2.91 22.74 -5.98
C LYS A 195 -2.65 21.99 -4.69
N ALA A 196 -1.66 22.43 -3.89
CA ALA A 196 -1.34 21.85 -2.60
C ALA A 196 -2.52 21.93 -1.62
N ASP A 197 -3.18 23.09 -1.52
CA ASP A 197 -4.38 23.28 -0.69
C ASP A 197 -5.53 22.36 -1.16
N GLY A 198 -5.66 22.19 -2.49
CA GLY A 198 -6.64 21.27 -3.08
C GLY A 198 -6.36 19.80 -2.76
N GLU A 199 -5.09 19.37 -2.81
CA GLU A 199 -4.65 18.02 -2.47
C GLU A 199 -4.79 17.74 -0.96
N ALA A 200 -4.44 18.71 -0.11
CA ALA A 200 -4.63 18.63 1.34
C ALA A 200 -6.12 18.46 1.71
N ALA A 201 -7.00 19.24 1.08
CA ALA A 201 -8.45 19.11 1.28
C ALA A 201 -8.99 17.76 0.78
N GLN A 202 -8.41 17.19 -0.30
CA GLN A 202 -8.75 15.84 -0.75
C GLN A 202 -8.26 14.77 0.24
N ALA A 203 -7.05 14.92 0.78
CA ALA A 203 -6.51 14.02 1.79
C ALA A 203 -7.34 14.06 3.08
N GLU A 204 -7.77 15.23 3.54
CA GLU A 204 -8.65 15.37 4.70
C GLU A 204 -10.01 14.69 4.45
N LYS A 205 -10.62 14.90 3.28
CA LYS A 205 -11.85 14.21 2.89
C LYS A 205 -11.66 12.69 2.81
N ALA A 206 -10.52 12.23 2.30
CA ALA A 206 -10.20 10.80 2.23
C ALA A 206 -10.00 10.21 3.64
N ARG A 207 -9.31 10.92 4.55
CA ARG A 207 -9.16 10.53 5.95
C ARG A 207 -10.51 10.50 6.68
N ALA A 208 -11.34 11.52 6.49
CA ALA A 208 -12.70 11.56 7.04
C ALA A 208 -13.57 10.42 6.50
N ALA A 209 -13.47 10.11 5.20
CA ALA A 209 -14.21 9.01 4.56
C ALA A 209 -13.72 7.61 4.99
N LEU A 210 -12.45 7.48 5.38
CA LEU A 210 -11.90 6.25 5.97
C LEU A 210 -12.30 6.09 7.45
N GLY A 211 -12.80 7.15 8.08
CA GLY A 211 -13.08 7.22 9.51
C GLY A 211 -11.81 7.13 10.35
N GLN A 212 -11.88 7.43 11.65
CA GLN A 212 -10.83 7.06 12.62
C GLN A 212 -10.77 5.54 12.77
N ARG A 213 -10.43 4.80 11.71
CA ARG A 213 -10.13 3.39 11.80
C ARG A 213 -8.75 3.27 12.41
N ALA A 214 -8.73 3.12 13.73
CA ALA A 214 -7.62 2.53 14.42
C ALA A 214 -7.17 1.28 13.64
N ILE A 215 -5.87 1.17 13.43
CA ILE A 215 -5.23 -0.02 12.89
C ILE A 215 -5.59 -1.16 13.87
N GLY A 216 -6.63 -1.94 13.54
CA GLY A 216 -7.26 -2.90 14.47
C GLY A 216 -8.78 -3.09 14.35
N GLY A 217 -9.47 -2.49 13.37
CA GLY A 217 -10.89 -2.74 13.14
C GLY A 217 -11.18 -4.19 12.72
N ASP A 218 -12.17 -4.81 13.37
CA ASP A 218 -12.63 -6.19 13.13
C ASP A 218 -12.94 -6.44 11.64
N LEU A 219 -12.47 -7.58 11.11
CA LEU A 219 -12.62 -7.96 9.70
C LEU A 219 -14.09 -8.02 9.25
N GLY A 220 -15.01 -8.20 10.19
CA GLY A 220 -16.46 -8.16 9.97
C GLY A 220 -16.96 -6.82 9.43
N ASP A 221 -16.45 -5.69 9.95
CA ASP A 221 -16.89 -4.35 9.54
C ASP A 221 -16.41 -3.99 8.12
N LEU A 222 -15.23 -4.50 7.73
CA LEU A 222 -14.72 -4.32 6.38
C LEU A 222 -15.53 -5.14 5.37
N ALA A 223 -15.86 -6.39 5.70
CA ALA A 223 -16.70 -7.24 4.87
C ALA A 223 -18.10 -6.64 4.66
N ALA A 224 -18.71 -6.11 5.73
CA ALA A 224 -19.99 -5.42 5.68
C ALA A 224 -19.93 -4.17 4.79
N ALA A 225 -18.87 -3.36 4.91
CA ALA A 225 -18.68 -2.19 4.06
C ALA A 225 -18.46 -2.53 2.57
N ILE A 226 -17.75 -3.63 2.27
CA ILE A 226 -17.56 -4.12 0.89
C ILE A 226 -18.88 -4.61 0.30
N GLN A 227 -19.67 -5.36 1.07
CA GLN A 227 -21.00 -5.82 0.65
C GLN A 227 -21.96 -4.65 0.44
N ALA A 228 -22.01 -3.68 1.35
CA ALA A 228 -22.83 -2.48 1.20
C ALA A 228 -22.45 -1.68 -0.05
N ARG A 229 -21.15 -1.56 -0.37
CA ARG A 229 -20.68 -0.91 -1.61
C ARG A 229 -20.99 -1.72 -2.87
N LYS A 230 -21.07 -3.05 -2.78
CA LYS A 230 -21.46 -3.92 -3.89
C LYS A 230 -22.96 -3.83 -4.14
N GLN A 231 -23.76 -3.91 -3.09
CA GLN A 231 -25.21 -3.71 -3.14
C GLN A 231 -25.59 -2.31 -3.62
N ALA A 232 -24.89 -1.25 -3.18
CA ALA A 232 -25.10 0.10 -3.69
C ALA A 232 -24.75 0.23 -5.19
N ARG A 233 -23.71 -0.48 -5.66
CA ARG A 233 -23.37 -0.56 -7.09
C ARG A 233 -24.39 -1.34 -7.90
N GLU A 234 -24.93 -2.43 -7.35
CA GLU A 234 -25.97 -3.26 -7.98
C GLU A 234 -27.32 -2.54 -8.00
N ALA A 235 -27.68 -1.84 -6.92
CA ALA A 235 -28.88 -0.99 -6.85
C ALA A 235 -28.78 0.21 -7.80
N ALA A 236 -27.59 0.79 -7.97
CA ALA A 236 -27.36 1.85 -8.98
C ALA A 236 -27.23 1.30 -10.42
N ALA A 237 -27.05 -0.02 -10.59
CA ALA A 237 -27.03 -0.68 -11.90
C ALA A 237 -28.43 -1.06 -12.40
N GLY A 238 -29.42 -1.18 -11.50
CA GLY A 238 -30.83 -1.33 -11.87
C GLY A 238 -31.45 0.02 -12.27
N GLU A 239 -31.96 0.10 -13.50
CA GLU A 239 -32.73 1.21 -14.10
C GLU A 239 -31.98 2.47 -14.58
N GLY A 240 -30.65 2.55 -14.44
CA GLY A 240 -29.88 3.68 -14.98
C GLY A 240 -28.37 3.56 -14.78
N GLY A 241 -27.82 2.39 -15.12
CA GLY A 241 -26.47 1.99 -14.77
C GLY A 241 -25.33 2.92 -15.21
N PHE A 242 -24.13 2.67 -14.67
CA PHE A 242 -22.89 3.43 -14.89
C PHE A 242 -22.64 3.84 -16.36
N LEU A 243 -22.96 2.96 -17.32
CA LEU A 243 -22.85 3.24 -18.74
C LEU A 243 -23.88 4.25 -19.25
N ALA A 244 -25.12 4.24 -18.74
CA ALA A 244 -26.14 5.24 -19.05
C ALA A 244 -25.80 6.62 -18.47
N GLN A 245 -25.18 6.66 -17.28
CA GLN A 245 -24.66 7.91 -16.70
C GLN A 245 -23.45 8.46 -17.47
N LEU A 246 -22.60 7.59 -18.02
CA LEU A 246 -21.54 8.00 -18.95
C LEU A 246 -22.15 8.50 -20.26
N GLU A 247 -23.12 7.80 -20.83
CA GLU A 247 -23.84 8.25 -22.03
C GLU A 247 -24.47 9.61 -21.82
N GLN A 248 -25.19 9.88 -20.72
CA GLN A 248 -25.76 11.20 -20.48
C GLN A 248 -24.70 12.31 -20.37
N LYS A 249 -23.57 12.04 -19.71
CA LYS A 249 -22.48 13.02 -19.57
C LYS A 249 -21.83 13.37 -20.91
N TYR A 250 -21.62 12.38 -21.77
CA TYR A 250 -20.94 12.59 -23.05
C TYR A 250 -21.91 12.91 -24.21
N ALA A 251 -23.18 12.49 -24.14
CA ALA A 251 -24.21 12.85 -25.10
C ALA A 251 -24.67 14.32 -24.95
N ALA A 252 -24.72 14.86 -23.72
CA ALA A 252 -25.00 16.28 -23.51
C ALA A 252 -23.90 17.22 -24.05
N THR A 253 -22.69 16.70 -24.26
CA THR A 253 -21.57 17.49 -24.79
C THR A 253 -21.62 17.60 -26.33
N SER A 254 -22.23 16.63 -27.02
CA SER A 254 -22.31 16.62 -28.50
C SER A 254 -23.43 17.51 -29.06
N CYS A 255 -24.44 17.87 -28.25
CA CYS A 255 -25.51 18.78 -28.66
C CYS A 255 -25.17 20.27 -28.47
N ARG A 256 -24.05 20.62 -27.82
CA ARG A 256 -23.65 22.04 -27.62
C ARG A 256 -22.72 22.61 -28.71
N ALA A 257 -22.53 21.91 -29.82
CA ALA A 257 -21.73 22.38 -30.94
C ALA A 257 -22.50 22.33 -32.25
N ARG A 258 -23.42 23.29 -32.48
CA ARG A 258 -23.88 23.69 -33.82
C ARG A 258 -24.73 24.96 -33.83
N THR A 259 -24.21 26.07 -33.29
CA THR A 259 -24.67 27.42 -33.68
C THR A 259 -23.50 28.41 -33.61
N SER A 260 -22.66 28.41 -34.65
CA SER A 260 -21.82 29.56 -34.97
C SER A 260 -22.09 29.94 -36.42
N GLY A 261 -22.88 30.99 -36.60
CA GLY A 261 -23.20 31.56 -37.90
C GLY A 261 -21.95 31.96 -38.66
N LYS A 262 -21.97 31.71 -39.97
CA LYS A 262 -21.00 32.22 -40.93
C LYS A 262 -21.14 33.74 -41.05
N ASP A 263 -20.24 34.49 -40.43
CA ASP A 263 -19.96 35.88 -40.82
C ASP A 263 -18.75 35.90 -41.77
N VAL A 264 -19.03 35.69 -43.07
CA VAL A 264 -18.06 35.97 -44.12
C VAL A 264 -18.18 37.45 -44.47
N LYS A 265 -17.24 38.26 -43.97
CA LYS A 265 -17.06 39.66 -44.34
C LYS A 265 -16.91 39.79 -45.87
N LYS A 266 -17.92 40.38 -46.52
CA LYS A 266 -17.82 40.94 -47.88
C LYS A 266 -16.68 41.97 -47.91
N ARG A 267 -15.66 41.73 -48.73
CA ARG A 267 -14.75 42.78 -49.20
C ARG A 267 -15.48 43.65 -50.22
N PRO A 268 -15.46 44.99 -50.12
CA PRO A 268 -16.06 45.85 -51.13
C PRO A 268 -15.19 45.87 -52.40
N ALA A 269 -15.86 45.90 -53.55
CA ALA A 269 -15.27 46.08 -54.86
C ALA A 269 -14.61 47.45 -54.96
N VAL A 270 -13.35 47.49 -55.39
CA VAL A 270 -12.70 48.72 -55.85
C VAL A 270 -12.95 48.81 -57.34
N ALA A 271 -13.63 49.88 -57.73
CA ALA A 271 -13.88 50.25 -59.11
C ALA A 271 -12.69 51.06 -59.68
N ARG A 272 -12.40 50.78 -60.96
CA ARG A 272 -11.46 51.44 -61.89
C ARG A 272 -9.99 51.05 -61.77
#